data_AF-A0A0P1G8L6-F1
#
_entry.id   AF-A0A0P1G8L6-F1
#
_cell.length_a   1.000
_cell.length_b   1.000
_cell.length_c   1.000
_cell.angle_alpha   90.00
_cell.angle_beta   90.00
_cell.angle_gamma   90.00
#
_symmetry.space_group_name_H-M   'P 1'
#
loop_
_entity.id
_entity.type
_entity.pdbx_description
1 polymer ?
#
loop_
_entity_poly.entity_id
_entity_poly.type
_entity_poly.pdbx_seq_one_letter_code
_entity_poly.pdbx_strand_id
1 'polypeptide(L)'
;MSRVTGSKITSVLLRMTLVCGMMLSGGAALAQDRTVSLAVPEALVETGLLKHLLPRFTLKHRVRVSVVGADGAAPLSLNTEGQGRALFEGAGSLWHLDQSGGGDNADRFVDWLTSDIGLNTIEAFKGPDGLRFTRATAVVEVEEALELTGDAANGLAVSNLQCKRCHVVGTADRMSGIGSTPSFFVLRAFPDWDERFYAFYALNPHPSFTRISDLETELDPQHKAAIVPLDISLEELDDIVTYVAGLPPADLGAPIQLQ
;
A
#
# COMPACT_ATOMS: atom_id res chain seq x y z
N MET A 1 30.65 -74.76 50.29
CA MET A 1 29.35 -75.40 49.97
C MET A 1 28.30 -74.30 50.03
N SER A 2 27.97 -73.72 48.88
CA SER A 2 27.06 -72.58 48.73
C SER A 2 25.82 -73.03 47.99
N ARG A 3 24.64 -72.74 48.54
CA ARG A 3 23.36 -72.73 47.83
C ARG A 3 22.60 -71.49 48.28
N VAL A 4 22.35 -70.57 47.37
CA VAL A 4 21.27 -69.57 47.48
C VAL A 4 20.67 -69.35 46.09
N THR A 5 19.35 -69.30 46.12
CA THR A 5 18.27 -68.93 45.17
C THR A 5 18.51 -67.83 44.13
N GLY A 6 17.71 -67.90 43.04
CA GLY A 6 17.37 -66.79 42.11
C GLY A 6 17.55 -67.18 40.63
N SER A 7 16.58 -67.67 39.87
CA SER A 7 15.34 -67.08 39.31
C SER A 7 15.53 -66.27 38.01
N LYS A 8 14.94 -66.82 36.93
CA LYS A 8 14.44 -66.21 35.66
C LYS A 8 15.43 -65.86 34.54
N ILE A 9 15.60 -66.78 33.58
CA ILE A 9 15.85 -66.44 32.16
C ILE A 9 15.20 -67.54 31.29
N THR A 10 14.75 -67.18 30.08
CA THR A 10 14.07 -67.96 29.02
C THR A 10 12.57 -68.16 29.26
N SER A 11 11.64 -67.85 28.34
CA SER A 11 11.70 -67.68 26.90
C SER A 11 10.35 -67.08 26.45
N VAL A 12 10.35 -65.96 25.72
CA VAL A 12 9.24 -65.63 24.80
C VAL A 12 9.86 -64.94 23.59
N LEU A 13 10.29 -65.77 22.64
CA LEU A 13 10.35 -65.41 21.23
C LEU A 13 8.92 -65.07 20.77
N LEU A 14 8.81 -64.21 19.76
CA LEU A 14 7.62 -63.90 18.95
C LEU A 14 6.97 -62.54 19.26
N ARG A 15 7.58 -61.47 18.74
CA ARG A 15 6.95 -60.23 18.24
C ARG A 15 7.98 -59.44 17.41
N MET A 16 8.36 -60.03 16.29
CA MET A 16 9.22 -59.43 15.26
C MET A 16 8.35 -59.11 14.05
N THR A 17 7.62 -58.00 14.10
CA THR A 17 7.10 -57.26 12.94
C THR A 17 6.37 -56.02 13.44
N LEU A 18 6.59 -54.90 12.75
CA LEU A 18 6.02 -53.57 12.97
C LEU A 18 6.81 -52.68 13.96
N VAL A 19 6.97 -51.40 13.57
CA VAL A 19 7.70 -50.31 14.24
C VAL A 19 9.17 -50.16 13.80
N CYS A 20 9.39 -49.93 12.51
CA CYS A 20 10.58 -49.22 12.02
C CYS A 20 10.27 -48.48 10.71
N GLY A 21 9.39 -47.48 10.77
CA GLY A 21 8.96 -46.78 9.56
C GLY A 21 8.16 -45.50 9.77
N MET A 22 8.33 -44.80 10.89
CA MET A 22 7.55 -43.58 11.13
C MET A 22 8.26 -42.58 12.07
N MET A 23 9.48 -42.16 11.74
CA MET A 23 10.16 -41.09 12.49
C MET A 23 11.05 -40.15 11.66
N LEU A 24 10.79 -39.97 10.35
CA LEU A 24 11.56 -39.01 9.52
C LEU A 24 10.70 -38.13 8.61
N SER A 25 9.66 -37.49 9.15
CA SER A 25 8.83 -36.55 8.35
C SER A 25 8.56 -35.19 9.02
N GLY A 26 9.15 -34.90 10.19
CA GLY A 26 8.82 -33.69 10.97
C GLY A 26 9.59 -32.41 10.62
N GLY A 27 10.54 -32.43 9.66
CA GLY A 27 11.50 -31.34 9.46
C GLY A 27 11.14 -30.26 8.44
N ALA A 28 10.14 -30.49 7.56
CA ALA A 28 9.93 -29.61 6.41
C ALA A 28 8.98 -28.42 6.68
N ALA A 29 8.11 -28.50 7.69
CA ALA A 29 7.03 -27.52 7.86
C ALA A 29 7.45 -26.21 8.57
N LEU A 30 8.50 -26.21 9.38
CA LEU A 30 8.95 -25.00 10.11
C LEU A 30 9.99 -24.16 9.36
N ALA A 31 10.50 -24.63 8.23
CA ALA A 31 11.52 -23.92 7.45
C ALA A 31 10.92 -22.93 6.42
N GLN A 32 9.64 -23.06 6.09
CA GLN A 32 8.94 -22.19 5.12
C GLN A 32 8.60 -20.80 5.72
N ASP A 33 8.45 -20.68 7.04
CA ASP A 33 7.95 -19.48 7.72
C ASP A 33 8.87 -18.25 7.69
N ARG A 34 10.09 -18.38 7.16
CA ARG A 34 11.08 -17.27 7.12
C ARG A 34 11.77 -17.14 5.77
N THR A 35 11.13 -17.62 4.70
CA THR A 35 11.66 -17.47 3.35
C THR A 35 10.76 -16.58 2.51
N VAL A 36 11.35 -15.62 1.80
CA VAL A 36 10.66 -14.75 0.84
C VAL A 36 11.27 -14.99 -0.53
N SER A 37 10.45 -15.22 -1.56
CA SER A 37 10.94 -15.27 -2.95
C SER A 37 11.01 -13.87 -3.55
N LEU A 38 12.04 -13.63 -4.33
CA LEU A 38 12.28 -12.38 -5.06
C LEU A 38 12.55 -12.73 -6.52
N ALA A 39 11.68 -12.29 -7.43
CA ALA A 39 11.90 -12.43 -8.87
C ALA A 39 12.90 -11.37 -9.35
N VAL A 40 13.94 -11.80 -10.06
CA VAL A 40 15.01 -10.91 -10.50
C VAL A 40 15.46 -11.27 -11.92
N PRO A 41 15.55 -10.29 -12.83
CA PRO A 41 16.16 -10.47 -14.15
C PRO A 41 17.62 -10.94 -14.06
N GLU A 42 17.97 -11.87 -14.94
CA GLU A 42 19.33 -12.47 -14.99
C GLU A 42 20.41 -11.38 -15.12
N ALA A 43 20.15 -10.33 -15.90
CA ALA A 43 21.03 -9.19 -16.05
C ALA A 43 21.45 -8.55 -14.72
N LEU A 44 20.57 -8.51 -13.71
CA LEU A 44 20.91 -8.02 -12.37
C LEU A 44 21.60 -9.08 -11.52
N VAL A 45 21.22 -10.34 -11.66
CA VAL A 45 21.85 -11.46 -10.95
C VAL A 45 23.33 -11.56 -11.30
N GLU A 46 23.66 -11.41 -12.58
CA GLU A 46 25.03 -11.46 -13.11
C GLU A 46 25.93 -10.35 -12.57
N THR A 47 25.37 -9.18 -12.22
CA THR A 47 26.15 -8.07 -11.61
C THR A 47 26.79 -8.45 -10.28
N GLY A 48 26.25 -9.47 -9.60
CA GLY A 48 26.69 -9.87 -8.26
C GLY A 48 26.14 -9.00 -7.12
N LEU A 49 25.32 -7.98 -7.40
CA LEU A 49 24.73 -7.10 -6.38
C LEU A 49 23.98 -7.91 -5.31
N LEU A 50 23.16 -8.88 -5.71
CA LEU A 50 22.37 -9.68 -4.76
C LEU A 50 23.24 -10.55 -3.84
N LYS A 51 24.40 -11.02 -4.32
CA LYS A 51 25.37 -11.76 -3.50
C LYS A 51 25.98 -10.86 -2.42
N HIS A 52 26.06 -9.55 -2.67
CA HIS A 52 26.47 -8.57 -1.67
C HIS A 52 25.31 -8.21 -0.72
N LEU A 53 24.12 -8.03 -1.25
CA LEU A 53 22.99 -7.45 -0.53
C LEU A 53 22.30 -8.44 0.41
N LEU A 54 21.92 -9.62 -0.10
CA LEU A 54 21.07 -10.57 0.63
C LEU A 54 21.66 -11.10 1.95
N PRO A 55 22.98 -11.38 2.07
CA PRO A 55 23.56 -11.83 3.33
C PRO A 55 23.40 -10.83 4.47
N ARG A 56 23.46 -9.52 4.17
CA ARG A 56 23.36 -8.45 5.18
C ARG A 56 21.96 -8.35 5.77
N PHE A 57 20.95 -8.42 4.90
CA PHE A 57 19.55 -8.51 5.34
C PHE A 57 19.32 -9.79 6.17
N THR A 58 19.73 -10.94 5.62
CA THR A 58 19.51 -12.25 6.26
C THR A 58 20.11 -12.32 7.65
N LEU A 59 21.32 -11.77 7.84
CA LEU A 59 22.01 -11.77 9.13
C LEU A 59 21.26 -10.97 10.20
N LYS A 60 20.77 -9.78 9.86
CA LYS A 60 20.08 -8.89 10.81
C LYS A 60 18.66 -9.35 11.10
N HIS A 61 17.93 -9.78 10.07
CA HIS A 61 16.50 -10.03 10.16
C HIS A 61 16.15 -11.53 10.34
N ARG A 62 17.12 -12.44 10.15
CA ARG A 62 16.92 -13.90 10.16
C ARG A 62 15.83 -14.38 9.19
N VAL A 63 15.65 -13.65 8.09
CA VAL A 63 14.74 -13.98 6.98
C VAL A 63 15.61 -14.27 5.76
N ARG A 64 15.36 -15.41 5.11
CA ARG A 64 16.09 -15.82 3.91
C ARG A 64 15.35 -15.31 2.68
N VAL A 65 16.07 -14.66 1.77
CA VAL A 65 15.52 -14.27 0.46
C VAL A 65 16.01 -15.26 -0.59
N SER A 66 15.08 -15.86 -1.32
CA SER A 66 15.36 -16.79 -2.41
C SER A 66 15.14 -16.09 -3.75
N VAL A 67 16.19 -16.00 -4.55
CA VAL A 67 16.10 -15.41 -5.90
C VAL A 67 15.48 -16.43 -6.85
N VAL A 68 14.47 -16.01 -7.60
CA VAL A 68 13.88 -16.74 -8.72
C VAL A 68 14.05 -15.92 -10.01
N GLY A 69 13.95 -16.55 -11.17
CA GLY A 69 14.03 -15.83 -12.45
C GLY A 69 12.89 -14.82 -12.62
N ALA A 70 13.03 -13.89 -13.56
CA ALA A 70 12.06 -12.81 -13.80
C ALA A 70 10.61 -13.30 -13.99
N ASP A 71 10.43 -14.42 -14.71
CA ASP A 71 9.10 -15.01 -14.95
C ASP A 71 8.58 -15.87 -13.78
N GLY A 72 9.35 -15.95 -12.69
CA GLY A 72 8.99 -16.72 -11.51
C GLY A 72 7.91 -16.01 -10.70
N ALA A 73 6.82 -16.70 -10.38
CA ALA A 73 5.81 -16.18 -9.46
C ALA A 73 6.43 -15.94 -8.07
N ALA A 74 6.62 -14.67 -7.72
CA ALA A 74 7.16 -14.24 -6.44
C ALA A 74 6.38 -13.01 -5.93
N PRO A 75 6.22 -12.87 -4.60
CA PRO A 75 5.54 -11.73 -4.00
C PRO A 75 6.30 -10.40 -4.19
N LEU A 76 7.59 -10.48 -4.52
CA LEU A 76 8.47 -9.36 -4.77
C LEU A 76 9.16 -9.54 -6.11
N SER A 77 9.31 -8.46 -6.87
CA SER A 77 10.09 -8.46 -8.11
C SER A 77 10.97 -7.21 -8.22
N LEU A 78 12.18 -7.38 -8.77
CA LEU A 78 13.00 -6.27 -9.26
C LEU A 78 12.83 -6.19 -10.77
N ASN A 79 12.47 -5.03 -11.30
CA ASN A 79 12.19 -4.88 -12.73
C ASN A 79 12.74 -3.56 -13.28
N THR A 80 12.81 -3.47 -14.61
CA THR A 80 13.17 -2.24 -15.35
C THR A 80 11.98 -1.70 -16.14
N GLU A 81 10.79 -2.27 -15.94
CA GLU A 81 9.56 -1.93 -16.67
C GLU A 81 8.80 -0.76 -16.03
N GLY A 82 9.26 -0.27 -14.87
CA GLY A 82 8.64 0.84 -14.15
C GLY A 82 7.53 0.41 -13.19
N GLN A 83 7.38 -0.89 -12.94
CA GLN A 83 6.38 -1.38 -12.00
C GLN A 83 6.89 -1.23 -10.55
N GLY A 84 6.08 -0.62 -9.71
CA GLY A 84 6.41 -0.37 -8.31
C GLY A 84 7.42 0.76 -8.11
N ARG A 85 8.10 0.74 -6.96
CA ARG A 85 8.92 1.87 -6.49
C ARG A 85 10.31 1.87 -7.12
N ALA A 86 10.71 2.99 -7.73
CA ALA A 86 12.10 3.20 -8.14
C ALA A 86 13.07 3.16 -6.94
N LEU A 87 14.11 2.33 -7.00
CA LEU A 87 15.08 2.16 -5.92
C LEU A 87 16.47 2.71 -6.24
N PHE A 88 17.05 2.26 -7.34
CA PHE A 88 18.44 2.55 -7.70
C PHE A 88 18.68 2.48 -9.21
N GLU A 89 19.70 3.20 -9.64
CA GLU A 89 20.20 3.19 -11.02
C GLU A 89 21.53 2.42 -11.07
N GLY A 90 21.73 1.64 -12.13
CA GLY A 90 22.99 0.96 -12.38
C GLY A 90 22.84 -0.17 -13.39
N ALA A 91 23.96 -0.64 -13.93
CA ALA A 91 24.01 -1.58 -15.06
C ALA A 91 23.22 -1.08 -16.29
N GLY A 92 23.14 0.25 -16.48
CA GLY A 92 22.45 0.87 -17.61
C GLY A 92 20.93 1.02 -17.46
N SER A 93 20.36 0.67 -16.30
CA SER A 93 18.91 0.68 -16.08
C SER A 93 18.52 1.33 -14.75
N LEU A 94 17.30 1.85 -14.70
CA LEU A 94 16.61 2.21 -13.45
C LEU A 94 15.85 0.98 -12.94
N TRP A 95 16.14 0.56 -11.72
CA TRP A 95 15.57 -0.62 -11.09
C TRP A 95 14.45 -0.25 -10.13
N HIS A 96 13.30 -0.89 -10.33
CA HIS A 96 12.11 -0.74 -9.52
C HIS A 96 11.87 -1.99 -8.69
N LEU A 97 11.27 -1.82 -7.52
CA LEU A 97 10.79 -2.89 -6.66
C LEU A 97 9.27 -2.88 -6.69
N ASP A 98 8.72 -3.96 -7.23
CA ASP A 98 7.29 -4.24 -7.17
C ASP A 98 7.00 -5.26 -6.06
N GLN A 99 5.91 -5.03 -5.35
CA GLN A 99 5.41 -5.92 -4.30
C GLN A 99 3.95 -6.26 -4.59
N SER A 100 3.73 -7.50 -5.01
CA SER A 100 2.40 -8.07 -5.25
C SER A 100 1.84 -8.85 -4.04
N GLY A 101 2.65 -9.05 -2.99
CA GLY A 101 2.21 -9.66 -1.72
C GLY A 101 3.36 -10.02 -0.77
N GLY A 102 3.23 -11.13 -0.02
CA GLY A 102 4.34 -11.77 0.69
C GLY A 102 4.39 -11.64 2.22
N GLY A 103 3.43 -10.94 2.83
CA GLY A 103 3.25 -10.82 4.29
C GLY A 103 4.45 -10.22 5.04
N ASP A 104 4.44 -10.32 6.37
CA ASP A 104 5.38 -9.63 7.28
C ASP A 104 6.87 -9.75 6.91
N ASN A 105 7.29 -10.87 6.34
CA ASN A 105 8.70 -11.08 5.99
C ASN A 105 9.07 -10.35 4.70
N ALA A 106 8.15 -10.27 3.73
CA ALA A 106 8.33 -9.49 2.51
C ALA A 106 8.33 -8.00 2.87
N ASP A 107 7.41 -7.55 3.71
CA ASP A 107 7.32 -6.17 4.19
C ASP A 107 8.62 -5.75 4.88
N ARG A 108 9.16 -6.59 5.78
CA ARG A 108 10.46 -6.34 6.40
C ARG A 108 11.60 -6.20 5.40
N PHE A 109 11.59 -6.98 4.31
CA PHE A 109 12.61 -6.87 3.27
C PHE A 109 12.46 -5.58 2.49
N VAL A 110 11.24 -5.22 2.11
CA VAL A 110 10.91 -3.97 1.41
C VAL A 110 11.30 -2.76 2.26
N ASP A 111 10.89 -2.73 3.53
CA ASP A 111 11.23 -1.68 4.50
C ASP A 111 12.75 -1.52 4.63
N TRP A 112 13.46 -2.63 4.78
CA TRP A 112 14.91 -2.60 4.91
C TRP A 112 15.57 -2.12 3.61
N LEU A 113 15.15 -2.63 2.46
CA LEU A 113 15.73 -2.33 1.15
C LEU A 113 15.52 -0.86 0.75
N THR A 114 14.37 -0.30 1.10
CA THR A 114 14.02 1.12 0.85
C THR A 114 14.57 2.09 1.90
N SER A 115 15.05 1.59 3.04
CA SER A 115 15.68 2.42 4.06
C SER A 115 17.06 2.95 3.65
N ASP A 116 17.57 3.94 4.38
CA ASP A 116 18.94 4.42 4.23
C ASP A 116 19.97 3.29 4.36
N ILE A 117 19.74 2.31 5.22
CA ILE A 117 20.68 1.21 5.42
C ILE A 117 20.72 0.31 4.17
N GLY A 118 19.57 0.00 3.59
CA GLY A 118 19.46 -0.80 2.37
C GLY A 118 20.08 -0.08 1.17
N LEU A 119 19.71 1.19 0.98
CA LEU A 119 20.19 2.00 -0.14
C LEU A 119 21.69 2.31 -0.03
N ASN A 120 22.21 2.63 1.16
CA ASN A 120 23.65 2.77 1.38
C ASN A 120 24.41 1.45 1.13
N THR A 121 23.78 0.29 1.39
CA THR A 121 24.38 -1.01 1.08
C THR A 121 24.49 -1.24 -0.43
N ILE A 122 23.50 -0.79 -1.20
CA ILE A 122 23.53 -0.84 -2.66
C ILE A 122 24.65 0.08 -3.19
N GLU A 123 24.73 1.31 -2.70
CA GLU A 123 25.75 2.28 -3.13
C GLU A 123 27.18 1.86 -2.75
N ALA A 124 27.34 1.15 -1.64
CA ALA A 124 28.63 0.60 -1.23
C ALA A 124 29.12 -0.57 -2.09
N PHE A 125 28.25 -1.14 -2.95
CA PHE A 125 28.62 -2.23 -3.83
C PHE A 125 29.65 -1.79 -4.88
N LYS A 126 30.69 -2.60 -5.05
CA LYS A 126 31.73 -2.42 -6.08
C LYS A 126 31.73 -3.66 -6.96
N GLY A 127 31.05 -3.57 -8.10
CA GLY A 127 30.96 -4.67 -9.06
C GLY A 127 32.19 -4.79 -9.96
N PRO A 128 32.22 -5.82 -10.82
CA PRO A 128 33.20 -5.96 -11.90
C PRO A 128 33.27 -4.71 -12.79
N ASP A 129 34.41 -4.47 -13.41
CA ASP A 129 34.62 -3.39 -14.40
C ASP A 129 34.24 -1.98 -13.91
N GLY A 130 34.27 -1.77 -12.60
CA GLY A 130 33.92 -0.48 -12.00
C GLY A 130 32.42 -0.23 -11.88
N LEU A 131 31.56 -1.23 -12.12
CA LEU A 131 30.11 -1.12 -11.95
C LEU A 131 29.75 -0.57 -10.56
N ARG A 132 28.87 0.43 -10.55
CA ARG A 132 28.30 1.06 -9.35
C ARG A 132 26.79 1.14 -9.50
N PHE A 133 26.14 1.21 -8.36
CA PHE A 133 24.73 1.55 -8.26
C PHE A 133 24.61 2.83 -7.44
N THR A 134 23.65 3.66 -7.78
CA THR A 134 23.33 4.90 -7.05
C THR A 134 21.86 4.89 -6.71
N ARG A 135 21.48 5.47 -5.56
CA ARG A 135 20.06 5.65 -5.23
C ARG A 135 19.35 6.34 -6.39
N ALA A 136 18.16 5.85 -6.74
CA ALA A 136 17.33 6.50 -7.74
C ALA A 136 17.05 7.91 -7.26
N THR A 137 17.31 8.91 -8.10
CA THR A 137 16.84 10.26 -7.81
C THR A 137 15.33 10.14 -7.68
N ALA A 138 14.77 10.57 -6.54
CA ALA A 138 13.35 10.41 -6.27
C ALA A 138 12.55 11.07 -7.41
N VAL A 139 12.14 10.26 -8.39
CA VAL A 139 10.91 10.53 -9.12
C VAL A 139 9.87 10.29 -8.05
N VAL A 140 9.51 11.36 -7.35
CA VAL A 140 8.25 11.42 -6.64
C VAL A 140 7.26 10.87 -7.64
N GLU A 141 6.66 9.73 -7.33
CA GLU A 141 5.43 9.33 -7.96
C GLU A 141 4.49 10.50 -7.69
N VAL A 142 4.45 11.42 -8.66
CA VAL A 142 3.45 12.47 -8.71
C VAL A 142 2.21 11.66 -8.97
N GLU A 143 1.54 11.25 -7.89
CA GLU A 143 0.09 11.08 -7.87
C GLU A 143 -0.42 12.17 -8.80
N GLU A 144 -0.88 11.77 -10.00
CA GLU A 144 -1.12 12.69 -11.12
C GLU A 144 -1.82 13.88 -10.53
N ALA A 145 -1.11 15.02 -10.47
CA ALA A 145 -1.71 16.22 -9.94
C ALA A 145 -2.86 16.46 -10.91
N LEU A 146 -4.09 16.20 -10.45
CA LEU A 146 -5.29 16.44 -11.23
C LEU A 146 -5.09 17.82 -11.83
N GLU A 147 -5.07 17.90 -13.16
CA GLU A 147 -4.90 19.18 -13.85
C GLU A 147 -6.23 19.92 -13.69
N LEU A 148 -6.43 20.47 -12.49
CA LEU A 148 -7.62 21.21 -12.11
C LEU A 148 -7.52 22.59 -12.73
N THR A 149 -8.40 22.86 -13.67
CA THR A 149 -8.39 24.09 -14.49
C THR A 149 -9.42 25.13 -14.05
N GLY A 150 -10.20 24.83 -13.01
CA GLY A 150 -11.24 25.74 -12.49
C GLY A 150 -10.70 26.97 -11.76
N ASP A 151 -11.56 27.96 -11.57
CA ASP A 151 -11.30 29.16 -10.79
C ASP A 151 -11.57 28.90 -9.30
N ALA A 152 -10.50 28.73 -8.51
CA ALA A 152 -10.61 28.52 -7.06
C ALA A 152 -11.30 29.67 -6.31
N ALA A 153 -11.22 30.92 -6.80
CA ALA A 153 -11.90 32.05 -6.18
C ALA A 153 -13.41 31.98 -6.43
N ASN A 154 -13.81 31.61 -7.65
CA ASN A 154 -15.22 31.34 -7.93
C ASN A 154 -15.72 30.11 -7.16
N GLY A 155 -14.92 29.04 -7.09
CA GLY A 155 -15.24 27.84 -6.34
C GLY A 155 -15.52 28.09 -4.85
N LEU A 156 -14.73 28.98 -4.22
CA LEU A 156 -15.01 29.46 -2.86
C LEU A 156 -16.35 30.21 -2.79
N ALA A 157 -16.62 31.10 -3.74
CA ALA A 157 -17.85 31.89 -3.76
C ALA A 157 -19.09 31.00 -3.92
N VAL A 158 -19.07 30.08 -4.89
CA VAL A 158 -20.14 29.11 -5.11
C VAL A 158 -20.30 28.21 -3.87
N SER A 159 -19.22 27.66 -3.33
CA SER A 159 -19.27 26.83 -2.12
C SER A 159 -19.92 27.56 -0.93
N ASN A 160 -19.62 28.84 -0.75
CA ASN A 160 -20.25 29.65 0.30
C ASN A 160 -21.74 29.87 0.07
N LEU A 161 -22.16 30.07 -1.17
CA LEU A 161 -23.55 30.28 -1.53
C LEU A 161 -24.37 28.99 -1.38
N GLN A 162 -23.79 27.87 -1.81
CA GLN A 162 -24.50 26.64 -2.08
C GLN A 162 -24.34 25.57 -1.00
N CYS A 163 -23.13 25.44 -0.43
CA CYS A 163 -22.77 24.31 0.42
C CYS A 163 -22.72 24.68 1.90
N LYS A 164 -22.51 25.97 2.23
CA LYS A 164 -22.28 26.48 3.60
C LYS A 164 -23.42 26.22 4.60
N ARG A 165 -24.64 26.00 4.11
CA ARG A 165 -25.80 25.64 4.96
C ARG A 165 -25.57 24.31 5.68
N CYS A 166 -24.84 23.37 5.06
CA CYS A 166 -24.59 22.05 5.62
C CYS A 166 -23.11 21.88 5.98
N HIS A 167 -22.19 22.33 5.13
CA HIS A 167 -20.77 22.11 5.32
C HIS A 167 -20.04 23.34 5.85
N VAL A 168 -19.01 23.13 6.67
CA VAL A 168 -17.97 24.15 6.88
C VAL A 168 -17.07 24.15 5.65
N VAL A 169 -17.18 25.20 4.82
CA VAL A 169 -16.51 25.29 3.51
C VAL A 169 -15.15 26.00 3.55
N GLY A 170 -14.86 26.74 4.63
CA GLY A 170 -13.65 27.56 4.74
C GLY A 170 -13.35 28.00 6.18
N THR A 171 -12.23 28.69 6.37
CA THR A 171 -11.74 29.08 7.71
C THR A 171 -12.36 30.37 8.25
N ALA A 172 -12.95 31.20 7.39
CA ALA A 172 -13.60 32.46 7.79
C ALA A 172 -14.83 32.21 8.67
N ASP A 173 -15.55 31.11 8.43
CA ASP A 173 -16.82 30.80 9.09
C ASP A 173 -16.80 29.37 9.68
N ARG A 174 -15.84 29.08 10.55
CA ARG A 174 -15.68 27.74 11.19
C ARG A 174 -16.90 27.26 11.98
N MET A 175 -17.82 28.16 12.31
CA MET A 175 -19.07 27.86 13.02
C MET A 175 -20.28 27.66 12.08
N SER A 176 -20.07 27.68 10.76
CA SER A 176 -21.12 27.38 9.78
C SER A 176 -21.40 25.87 9.65
N GLY A 177 -22.34 25.50 8.78
CA GLY A 177 -22.73 24.12 8.57
C GLY A 177 -23.54 23.51 9.71
N ILE A 178 -23.81 22.21 9.59
CA ILE A 178 -24.49 21.39 10.59
C ILE A 178 -23.51 20.34 11.11
N GLY A 179 -23.51 20.09 12.41
CA GLY A 179 -22.54 19.18 13.04
C GLY A 179 -22.63 17.71 12.56
N SER A 180 -23.67 17.36 11.80
CA SER A 180 -23.90 16.02 11.26
C SER A 180 -23.28 15.79 9.88
N THR A 181 -22.71 16.80 9.24
CA THR A 181 -22.05 16.66 7.93
C THR A 181 -20.57 17.06 8.03
N PRO A 182 -19.65 16.30 7.40
CA PRO A 182 -18.22 16.57 7.49
C PRO A 182 -17.87 17.92 6.86
N SER A 183 -16.86 18.62 7.38
CA SER A 183 -16.35 19.84 6.75
C SER A 183 -15.60 19.51 5.44
N PHE A 184 -15.38 20.53 4.60
CA PHE A 184 -14.55 20.35 3.40
C PHE A 184 -13.13 19.88 3.75
N PHE A 185 -12.57 20.34 4.87
CA PHE A 185 -11.27 19.90 5.37
C PHE A 185 -11.24 18.40 5.73
N VAL A 186 -12.31 17.90 6.35
CA VAL A 186 -12.44 16.46 6.66
C VAL A 186 -12.61 15.65 5.38
N LEU A 187 -13.44 16.11 4.46
CA LEU A 187 -13.61 15.45 3.15
C LEU A 187 -12.29 15.41 2.36
N ARG A 188 -11.51 16.50 2.42
CA ARG A 188 -10.19 16.61 1.76
C ARG A 188 -9.14 15.63 2.28
N ALA A 189 -9.34 15.09 3.48
CA ALA A 189 -8.43 14.11 4.08
C ALA A 189 -8.65 12.67 3.57
N PHE A 190 -9.73 12.40 2.82
CA PHE A 190 -9.95 11.08 2.22
C PHE A 190 -9.09 10.86 0.97
N PRO A 191 -8.62 9.63 0.71
CA PRO A 191 -7.88 9.32 -0.52
C PRO A 191 -8.69 9.59 -1.80
N ASP A 192 -9.99 9.33 -1.78
CA ASP A 192 -10.94 9.48 -2.89
C ASP A 192 -11.71 10.82 -2.83
N TRP A 193 -11.11 11.87 -2.24
CA TRP A 193 -11.81 13.13 -1.99
C TRP A 193 -12.31 13.77 -3.30
N ASP A 194 -11.52 13.75 -4.35
CA ASP A 194 -11.80 14.32 -5.66
C ASP A 194 -12.99 13.63 -6.31
N GLU A 195 -13.00 12.29 -6.35
CA GLU A 195 -14.12 11.50 -6.87
C GLU A 195 -15.41 11.80 -6.10
N ARG A 196 -15.34 11.93 -4.77
CA ARG A 196 -16.49 12.28 -3.93
C ARG A 196 -17.03 13.67 -4.24
N PHE A 197 -16.14 14.64 -4.50
CA PHE A 197 -16.55 15.99 -4.86
C PHE A 197 -17.13 16.02 -6.28
N TYR A 198 -16.54 15.36 -7.27
CA TYR A 198 -17.11 15.29 -8.61
C TYR A 198 -18.46 14.55 -8.66
N ALA A 199 -18.64 13.51 -7.84
CA ALA A 199 -19.86 12.72 -7.81
C ALA A 199 -20.88 13.20 -6.77
N PHE A 200 -20.65 14.31 -6.06
CA PHE A 200 -21.41 14.65 -4.86
C PHE A 200 -22.92 14.71 -5.11
N TYR A 201 -23.34 15.23 -6.28
CA TYR A 201 -24.74 15.37 -6.67
C TYR A 201 -25.47 14.03 -6.79
N ALA A 202 -24.74 12.93 -6.96
CA ALA A 202 -25.25 11.56 -7.01
C ALA A 202 -25.16 10.83 -5.64
N LEU A 203 -24.47 11.41 -4.65
CA LEU A 203 -24.23 10.80 -3.34
C LEU A 203 -25.19 11.35 -2.29
N ASN A 204 -25.89 10.45 -1.58
CA ASN A 204 -26.82 10.83 -0.52
C ASN A 204 -26.16 11.76 0.52
N PRO A 205 -26.85 12.82 0.97
CA PRO A 205 -28.26 13.14 0.73
C PRO A 205 -28.53 14.04 -0.51
N HIS A 206 -27.50 14.42 -1.28
CA HIS A 206 -27.57 15.47 -2.30
C HIS A 206 -28.55 15.25 -3.46
N PRO A 207 -28.79 14.03 -4.00
CA PRO A 207 -29.69 13.83 -5.12
C PRO A 207 -31.10 14.38 -4.90
N SER A 208 -31.54 14.46 -3.64
CA SER A 208 -32.89 14.93 -3.30
C SER A 208 -33.09 16.45 -3.41
N PHE A 209 -32.02 17.22 -3.52
CA PHE A 209 -32.08 18.69 -3.56
C PHE A 209 -30.98 19.34 -4.40
N THR A 210 -30.28 18.59 -5.24
CA THR A 210 -29.21 19.11 -6.10
C THR A 210 -29.60 19.01 -7.56
N ARG A 211 -29.38 20.08 -8.31
CA ARG A 211 -29.49 20.14 -9.77
C ARG A 211 -28.13 20.50 -10.35
N ILE A 212 -27.71 19.75 -11.37
CA ILE A 212 -26.63 20.16 -12.27
C ILE A 212 -27.29 20.70 -13.54
N SER A 213 -27.15 21.99 -13.78
CA SER A 213 -27.89 22.69 -14.84
C SER A 213 -27.61 22.09 -16.24
N ASP A 214 -26.38 21.65 -16.49
CA ASP A 214 -25.92 21.06 -17.75
C ASP A 214 -26.38 19.61 -17.99
N LEU A 215 -26.83 18.91 -16.95
CA LEU A 215 -27.21 17.49 -17.02
C LEU A 215 -28.73 17.27 -17.09
N GLU A 216 -29.53 18.33 -17.23
CA GLU A 216 -31.00 18.28 -17.19
C GLU A 216 -31.54 17.44 -16.01
N THR A 217 -30.84 17.43 -14.87
CA THR A 217 -31.23 16.59 -13.73
C THR A 217 -32.53 17.11 -13.14
N GLU A 218 -33.63 16.39 -13.36
CA GLU A 218 -34.91 16.69 -12.72
C GLU A 218 -34.89 16.21 -11.26
N LEU A 219 -35.33 17.08 -10.35
CA LEU A 219 -35.63 16.67 -8.98
C LEU A 219 -36.91 15.82 -9.00
N ASP A 220 -36.94 14.75 -8.23
CA ASP A 220 -38.13 13.90 -8.11
C ASP A 220 -39.36 14.75 -7.73
N PRO A 221 -40.39 14.84 -8.61
CA PRO A 221 -41.57 15.67 -8.36
C PRO A 221 -42.35 15.28 -7.10
N GLN A 222 -42.19 14.04 -6.62
CA GLN A 222 -42.81 13.56 -5.38
C GLN A 222 -42.03 13.97 -4.13
N HIS A 223 -40.73 14.24 -4.27
CA HIS A 223 -39.89 14.81 -3.22
C HIS A 223 -39.91 16.33 -3.30
N LYS A 224 -40.92 16.95 -2.66
CA LYS A 224 -40.85 18.40 -2.38
C LYS A 224 -39.74 18.64 -1.37
N ALA A 225 -38.56 19.04 -1.86
CA ALA A 225 -37.46 19.44 -1.00
C ALA A 225 -37.97 20.52 -0.01
N ALA A 226 -37.81 20.25 1.29
CA ALA A 226 -38.16 21.21 2.34
C ALA A 226 -37.22 22.42 2.38
N ILE A 227 -36.17 22.38 1.55
CA ILE A 227 -35.11 23.37 1.43
C ILE A 227 -35.04 23.83 -0.02
N VAL A 228 -34.62 25.09 -0.21
CA VAL A 228 -34.28 25.60 -1.55
C VAL A 228 -33.20 24.69 -2.14
N PRO A 229 -33.43 24.12 -3.34
CA PRO A 229 -32.45 23.27 -4.01
C PRO A 229 -31.15 24.02 -4.30
N LEU A 230 -30.08 23.26 -4.27
CA LEU A 230 -28.79 23.61 -4.84
C LEU A 230 -28.89 23.53 -6.37
N ASP A 231 -28.44 24.57 -7.06
CA ASP A 231 -28.33 24.62 -8.52
C ASP A 231 -26.94 25.14 -8.88
N ILE A 232 -26.17 24.31 -9.60
CA ILE A 232 -24.82 24.64 -10.10
C ILE A 232 -24.64 24.06 -11.51
N SER A 233 -23.73 24.64 -12.27
CA SER A 233 -23.23 24.09 -13.53
C SER A 233 -22.07 23.10 -13.32
N LEU A 234 -21.68 22.40 -14.37
CA LEU A 234 -20.46 21.58 -14.39
C LEU A 234 -19.19 22.45 -14.28
N GLU A 235 -19.18 23.65 -14.86
CA GLU A 235 -18.07 24.60 -14.71
C GLU A 235 -17.91 25.05 -13.25
N GLU A 236 -19.02 25.38 -12.58
CA GLU A 236 -18.99 25.71 -11.15
C GLU A 236 -18.60 24.50 -10.28
N LEU A 237 -18.89 23.27 -10.70
CA LEU A 237 -18.40 22.07 -10.03
C LEU A 237 -16.87 21.98 -10.15
N ASP A 238 -16.30 22.17 -11.33
CA ASP A 238 -14.85 22.18 -11.54
C ASP A 238 -14.16 23.27 -10.70
N ASP A 239 -14.76 24.45 -10.61
CA ASP A 239 -14.30 25.54 -9.75
C ASP A 239 -14.31 25.14 -8.26
N ILE A 240 -15.38 24.50 -7.78
CA ILE A 240 -15.49 23.98 -6.41
C ILE A 240 -14.39 22.95 -6.14
N VAL A 241 -14.18 21.97 -7.02
CA VAL A 241 -13.14 20.96 -6.84
C VAL A 241 -11.75 21.62 -6.80
N THR A 242 -11.50 22.59 -7.68
CA THR A 242 -10.24 23.33 -7.73
C THR A 242 -9.99 24.12 -6.44
N TYR A 243 -11.03 24.76 -5.88
CA TYR A 243 -10.96 25.41 -4.58
C TYR A 243 -10.64 24.41 -3.45
N VAL A 244 -11.35 23.27 -3.41
CA VAL A 244 -11.17 22.24 -2.38
C VAL A 244 -9.78 21.63 -2.42
N ALA A 245 -9.21 21.43 -3.61
CA ALA A 245 -7.86 20.92 -3.78
C ALA A 245 -6.82 21.77 -3.05
N GLY A 246 -7.02 23.09 -3.01
CA GLY A 246 -6.17 24.05 -2.31
C GLY A 246 -6.38 24.12 -0.79
N LEU A 247 -7.36 23.42 -0.24
CA LEU A 247 -7.59 23.37 1.21
C LEU A 247 -6.60 22.39 1.89
N PRO A 248 -6.09 22.73 3.09
CA PRO A 248 -5.35 21.77 3.88
C PRO A 248 -6.29 20.63 4.34
N PRO A 249 -5.90 19.35 4.24
CA PRO A 249 -6.70 18.27 4.81
C PRO A 249 -6.75 18.40 6.34
N ALA A 250 -7.88 18.02 6.93
CA ALA A 250 -7.99 17.92 8.38
C ALA A 250 -7.11 16.78 8.92
N ASP A 251 -6.52 16.98 10.09
CA ASP A 251 -5.86 15.91 10.82
C ASP A 251 -6.91 15.00 11.46
N LEU A 252 -7.06 13.78 10.93
CA LEU A 252 -7.99 12.78 11.44
C LEU A 252 -7.36 11.85 12.49
N GLY A 253 -6.08 12.05 12.83
CA GLY A 253 -5.32 11.17 13.71
C GLY A 253 -4.91 9.85 13.03
N ALA A 254 -4.26 8.98 13.80
CA ALA A 254 -3.83 7.67 13.31
C ALA A 254 -5.02 6.75 13.02
N PRO A 255 -4.93 5.87 12.00
CA PRO A 255 -5.96 4.87 11.72
C PRO A 255 -6.30 4.04 12.97
N ILE A 256 -7.58 3.79 13.19
CA ILE A 256 -8.04 2.94 14.30
C ILE A 256 -7.57 1.51 14.01
N GLN A 257 -6.65 1.00 14.84
CA GLN A 257 -6.23 -0.40 14.81
C GLN A 257 -7.38 -1.24 15.37
N LEU A 258 -8.09 -1.95 14.50
CA LEU A 258 -9.06 -2.96 14.91
C LEU A 258 -8.31 -4.10 15.60
N GLN A 259 -8.62 -4.35 16.87
CA GLN A 259 -8.12 -5.49 17.64
C GLN A 259 -9.01 -6.71 17.44
#